data_AF-L8M2L5-F1
#
_entry.id   AF-L8M2L5-F1
#
_cell.length_a   1.000
_cell.length_b   1.000
_cell.length_c   1.000
_cell.angle_alpha   90.00
_cell.angle_beta   90.00
_cell.angle_gamma   90.00
#
_symmetry.space_group_name_H-M   'P 1'
#
loop_
_entity.id
_entity.type
_entity.pdbx_description
1 polymer ?
#
loop_
_entity_poly.entity_id
_entity_poly.type
_entity_poly.pdbx_seq_one_letter_code
_entity_poly.pdbx_strand_id
1 'polypeptide(L)'
;MLIAGCTFPSKIEANNEEKQNVDTSFCPVLESRNWHAWIDRVAEKEPRLNISGEVDLPSPGYIVEVQPGILDRRQPPAQRLSLSFTSPEGVVAQVITPTKVSYTMPTPILEYRSVMIYCGDKLLAEIPDVTPQETASLPIKVGTFTSDELFDAGGGGCGMTLWESKTDVQQAGFLFFHGIEDGAAFMVFDENLTTLSRTTAEGQEFYGQKTEQTFVTDDQAITVQVKVNLGAEGEIESVGIPNGLITVTTQGKTKEFFVMGDAGC
;
A
#
# COMPACT_ATOMS: atom_id res chain seq x y z
N MET A 1 64.53 5.54 52.75
CA MET A 1 63.06 5.72 52.64
C MET A 1 62.56 4.64 51.70
N LEU A 2 61.66 3.80 52.21
CA LEU A 2 61.31 2.49 51.66
C LEU A 2 60.59 2.54 50.31
N ILE A 3 60.96 1.59 49.45
CA ILE A 3 60.19 1.11 48.30
C ILE A 3 59.08 0.20 48.84
N ALA A 4 57.84 0.44 48.42
CA ALA A 4 56.74 -0.51 48.59
C ALA A 4 55.92 -0.54 47.30
N GLY A 5 56.06 -1.63 46.55
CA GLY A 5 55.09 -2.03 45.55
C GLY A 5 54.03 -2.92 46.20
N CYS A 6 52.79 -2.84 45.71
CA CYS A 6 51.82 -3.92 45.85
C CYS A 6 51.05 -4.11 44.55
N THR A 7 51.11 -5.36 44.13
CA THR A 7 50.52 -6.05 43.00
C THR A 7 48.99 -6.11 43.14
N PHE A 8 48.27 -5.94 42.03
CA PHE A 8 46.86 -6.36 41.93
C PHE A 8 46.72 -7.51 40.92
N PRO A 9 45.88 -8.51 41.21
CA PRO A 9 45.79 -9.74 40.44
C PRO A 9 45.01 -9.57 39.12
N SER A 10 45.49 -10.31 38.13
CA SER A 10 44.84 -10.59 36.86
C SER A 10 43.56 -11.41 37.05
N LYS A 11 42.43 -10.88 36.56
CA LYS A 11 41.52 -11.57 35.62
C LYS A 11 40.35 -10.64 35.28
N ILE A 12 40.38 -10.04 34.10
CA ILE A 12 39.16 -9.70 33.38
C ILE A 12 39.21 -10.54 32.11
N GLU A 13 38.47 -11.65 32.14
CA GLU A 13 38.05 -12.35 30.93
C GLU A 13 37.09 -11.40 30.20
N ALA A 14 37.64 -10.58 29.32
CA ALA A 14 36.83 -9.88 28.33
C ALA A 14 36.43 -10.92 27.28
N ASN A 15 35.20 -11.43 27.40
CA ASN A 15 34.50 -12.09 26.32
C ASN A 15 34.55 -11.15 25.10
N ASN A 16 35.40 -11.50 24.15
CA ASN A 16 35.46 -10.88 22.85
C ASN A 16 34.25 -11.39 22.07
N GLU A 17 33.07 -10.82 22.36
CA GLU A 17 31.99 -10.78 21.37
C GLU A 17 32.47 -9.85 20.26
N GLU A 18 33.23 -10.40 19.31
CA GLU A 18 33.33 -9.85 17.97
C GLU A 18 31.90 -9.76 17.43
N LYS A 19 31.26 -8.61 17.64
CA LYS A 19 30.23 -8.16 16.73
C LYS A 19 30.91 -8.08 15.37
N GLN A 20 30.69 -9.10 14.55
CA GLN A 20 31.03 -9.07 13.13
C GLN A 20 30.52 -7.74 12.59
N ASN A 21 31.47 -6.87 12.31
CA ASN A 21 31.27 -5.65 11.58
C ASN A 21 30.86 -6.11 10.18
N VAL A 22 29.54 -6.22 9.94
CA VAL A 22 28.98 -6.51 8.62
C VAL A 22 29.58 -5.44 7.72
N ASP A 23 30.43 -5.86 6.78
CA ASP A 23 31.09 -4.96 5.85
C ASP A 23 30.02 -4.31 4.96
N THR A 24 29.52 -3.15 5.40
CA THR A 24 28.50 -2.36 4.70
C THR A 24 29.00 -1.78 3.38
N SER A 25 30.24 -2.08 2.97
CA SER A 25 30.81 -1.63 1.70
C SER A 25 30.58 -2.60 0.54
N PHE A 26 30.18 -3.85 0.80
CA PHE A 26 29.96 -4.82 -0.27
C PHE A 26 28.67 -4.50 -1.06
N CYS A 27 28.85 -4.13 -2.33
CA CYS A 27 27.75 -3.86 -3.25
C CYS A 27 27.74 -4.84 -4.43
N PRO A 28 26.88 -5.87 -4.43
CA PRO A 28 26.79 -6.85 -5.54
C PRO A 28 26.03 -6.33 -6.76
N VAL A 29 25.52 -5.10 -6.73
CA VAL A 29 24.66 -4.54 -7.78
C VAL A 29 25.47 -4.27 -9.05
N LEU A 30 25.13 -5.01 -10.11
CA LEU A 30 25.71 -4.85 -11.45
C LEU A 30 25.11 -3.62 -12.14
N GLU A 31 23.78 -3.60 -12.28
CA GLU A 31 23.02 -2.50 -12.88
C GLU A 31 21.82 -2.12 -12.01
N SER A 32 21.31 -0.91 -12.21
CA SER A 32 20.17 -0.39 -11.46
C SER A 32 19.29 0.49 -12.36
N ARG A 33 17.97 0.31 -12.29
CA ARG A 33 17.02 0.93 -13.23
C ARG A 33 15.61 1.05 -12.64
N ASN A 34 14.75 1.74 -13.38
CA ASN A 34 13.31 1.85 -13.10
C ASN A 34 12.98 2.43 -11.72
N TRP A 35 13.85 3.30 -11.21
CA TRP A 35 13.62 3.95 -9.92
C TRP A 35 12.53 5.00 -10.01
N HIS A 36 11.62 4.94 -9.05
CA HIS A 36 10.55 5.90 -8.86
C HIS A 36 10.34 6.14 -7.37
N ALA A 37 10.10 7.39 -7.00
CA ALA A 37 9.74 7.76 -5.65
C ALA A 37 8.57 8.74 -5.68
N TRP A 38 7.63 8.57 -4.75
CA TRP A 38 6.47 9.44 -4.63
C TRP A 38 6.01 9.51 -3.18
N ILE A 39 5.39 10.63 -2.83
CA ILE A 39 4.69 10.76 -1.55
C ILE A 39 3.21 10.47 -1.81
N ASP A 40 2.64 9.48 -1.11
CA ASP A 40 1.20 9.26 -1.08
C ASP A 40 0.56 9.95 0.13
N ARG A 41 -0.69 10.39 -0.03
CA ARG A 41 -1.49 11.05 1.02
C ARG A 41 -2.73 10.22 1.36
N VAL A 42 -2.58 8.90 1.54
CA VAL A 42 -3.70 7.96 1.75
C VAL A 42 -4.54 8.32 2.99
N ALA A 43 -3.96 9.02 3.96
CA ALA A 43 -4.68 9.85 4.92
C ALA A 43 -3.91 11.17 5.05
N GLU A 44 -4.57 12.32 4.96
CA GLU A 44 -3.92 13.64 5.01
C GLU A 44 -2.97 13.84 6.22
N LYS A 45 -3.16 13.05 7.28
CA LYS A 45 -2.39 13.11 8.53
C LYS A 45 -1.16 12.19 8.57
N GLU A 46 -1.03 11.25 7.65
CA GLU A 46 0.07 10.27 7.64
C GLU A 46 0.60 10.06 6.20
N PRO A 47 1.34 11.04 5.64
CA PRO A 47 1.97 10.88 4.34
C PRO A 47 3.02 9.75 4.39
N ARG A 48 3.20 9.06 3.27
CA ARG A 48 4.25 8.04 3.15
C ARG A 48 5.12 8.30 1.94
N LEU A 49 6.42 8.20 2.13
CA LEU A 49 7.37 8.14 1.04
C LEU A 49 7.45 6.69 0.57
N ASN A 50 7.11 6.47 -0.70
CA ASN A 50 7.25 5.19 -1.37
C ASN A 50 8.39 5.26 -2.37
N ILE A 51 9.16 4.19 -2.46
CA ILE A 51 10.24 4.01 -3.42
C ILE A 51 10.11 2.63 -4.03
N SER A 52 10.25 2.57 -5.35
CA SER A 52 10.31 1.34 -6.12
C SER A 52 11.45 1.42 -7.12
N GLY A 53 12.09 0.29 -7.39
CA GLY A 53 13.16 0.18 -8.38
C GLY A 53 13.57 -1.25 -8.63
N GLU A 54 14.59 -1.43 -9.46
CA GLU A 54 15.14 -2.74 -9.79
C GLU A 54 16.66 -2.70 -9.79
N VAL A 55 17.27 -3.78 -9.31
CA VAL A 55 18.73 -4.01 -9.33
C VAL A 55 19.03 -5.36 -9.97
N ASP A 56 20.07 -5.41 -10.78
CA ASP A 56 20.58 -6.66 -11.35
C ASP A 56 21.68 -7.24 -10.45
N LEU A 57 21.45 -8.48 -10.02
CA LEU A 57 22.34 -9.21 -9.11
C LEU A 57 22.97 -10.41 -9.83
N PRO A 58 24.17 -10.85 -9.43
CA PRO A 58 24.92 -11.89 -10.16
C PRO A 58 24.29 -13.29 -10.12
N SER A 59 23.42 -13.53 -9.15
CA SER A 59 22.67 -14.78 -8.99
C SER A 59 21.30 -14.49 -8.35
N PRO A 60 20.31 -15.37 -8.50
CA PRO A 60 19.06 -15.28 -7.76
C PRO A 60 19.26 -15.56 -6.27
N GLY A 61 18.33 -15.11 -5.42
CA GLY A 61 18.25 -15.48 -4.01
C GLY A 61 18.92 -14.53 -3.03
N TYR A 62 19.43 -13.37 -3.48
CA TYR A 62 19.86 -12.32 -2.57
C TYR A 62 18.70 -11.77 -1.74
N ILE A 63 18.96 -11.48 -0.48
CA ILE A 63 18.04 -10.73 0.38
C ILE A 63 18.46 -9.26 0.32
N VAL A 64 17.50 -8.37 0.03
CA VAL A 64 17.71 -6.93 -0.04
C VAL A 64 17.08 -6.28 1.17
N GLU A 65 17.87 -5.50 1.91
CA GLU A 65 17.39 -4.67 3.01
C GLU A 65 17.58 -3.19 2.65
N VAL A 66 16.60 -2.36 3.00
CA VAL A 66 16.61 -0.92 2.74
C VAL A 66 16.61 -0.18 4.07
N GLN A 67 17.58 0.69 4.28
CA GLN A 67 17.71 1.50 5.49
C GLN A 67 17.67 2.99 5.17
N PRO A 68 16.81 3.78 5.83
CA PRO A 68 16.79 5.22 5.65
C PRO A 68 18.00 5.86 6.35
N GLY A 69 18.72 6.67 5.59
CA GLY A 69 19.82 7.48 6.08
C GLY A 69 19.38 8.86 6.56
N ILE A 70 20.37 9.64 6.97
CA ILE A 70 20.18 11.00 7.48
C ILE A 70 19.70 11.92 6.34
N LEU A 71 18.71 12.76 6.64
CA LEU A 71 18.28 13.86 5.77
C LEU A 71 19.33 14.95 5.71
N ASP A 72 19.57 15.52 4.52
CA ASP A 72 20.37 16.74 4.46
C ASP A 72 19.65 17.93 5.12
N ARG A 73 20.41 18.95 5.50
CA ARG A 73 19.88 20.15 6.19
C ARG A 73 19.37 21.22 5.22
N ARG A 74 18.98 20.83 4.00
CA ARG A 74 18.42 21.75 3.00
C ARG A 74 16.89 21.69 3.04
N GLN A 75 16.25 22.67 2.41
CA GLN A 75 14.80 22.74 2.28
C GLN A 75 14.46 23.05 0.82
N PRO A 76 13.84 22.13 0.06
CA PRO A 76 13.48 20.76 0.44
C PRO A 76 14.72 19.87 0.73
N PRO A 77 14.61 18.90 1.66
CA PRO A 77 15.72 18.03 2.01
C PRO A 77 15.96 16.96 0.95
N ALA A 78 17.14 16.34 0.98
CA ALA A 78 17.40 15.09 0.27
C ALA A 78 17.37 13.90 1.23
N GLN A 79 16.70 12.81 0.83
CA GLN A 79 16.63 11.55 1.56
C GLN A 79 17.66 10.57 1.02
N ARG A 80 18.56 10.09 1.87
CA ARG A 80 19.48 8.99 1.54
C ARG A 80 18.84 7.67 1.91
N LEU A 81 18.88 6.68 1.02
CA LEU A 81 18.56 5.27 1.33
C LEU A 81 19.80 4.42 1.07
N SER A 82 20.05 3.45 1.95
CA SER A 82 21.15 2.48 1.80
C SER A 82 20.58 1.09 1.61
N LEU A 83 20.98 0.44 0.53
CA LEU A 83 20.70 -0.97 0.26
C LEU A 83 21.84 -1.82 0.83
N SER A 84 21.47 -2.85 1.58
CA SER A 84 22.36 -3.94 1.98
C SER A 84 21.86 -5.26 1.39
N PHE A 85 22.81 -6.13 1.05
CA PHE A 85 22.53 -7.38 0.35
C PHE A 85 23.17 -8.54 1.09
N THR A 86 22.39 -9.58 1.37
CA THR A 86 22.88 -10.85 1.91
C THR A 86 22.89 -11.88 0.78
N SER A 87 24.05 -12.49 0.54
CA SER A 87 24.20 -13.51 -0.50
C SER A 87 23.39 -14.77 -0.17
N PRO A 88 22.83 -15.46 -1.17
CA PRO A 88 22.18 -16.75 -0.96
C PRO A 88 23.18 -17.81 -0.49
N GLU A 89 22.73 -18.73 0.37
CA GLU A 89 23.53 -19.87 0.79
C GLU A 89 23.46 -21.03 -0.23
N GLY A 90 24.55 -21.79 -0.34
CA GLY A 90 24.62 -23.00 -1.16
C GLY A 90 24.90 -22.77 -2.64
N VAL A 91 24.71 -23.82 -3.45
CA VAL A 91 24.96 -23.77 -4.90
C VAL A 91 23.78 -23.11 -5.60
N VAL A 92 24.01 -21.92 -6.15
CA VAL A 92 23.02 -21.17 -6.94
C VAL A 92 23.46 -21.00 -8.40
N ALA A 93 22.49 -20.86 -9.29
CA ALA A 93 22.74 -20.58 -10.70
C ALA A 93 23.45 -19.23 -10.87
N GLN A 94 24.46 -19.17 -11.74
CA GLN A 94 25.21 -17.95 -12.04
C GLN A 94 24.54 -17.22 -13.21
N VAL A 95 23.40 -16.60 -12.94
CA VAL A 95 22.61 -15.85 -13.93
C VAL A 95 22.24 -14.49 -13.36
N ILE A 96 22.48 -13.45 -14.16
CA ILE A 96 22.09 -12.08 -13.81
C ILE A 96 20.58 -12.05 -13.62
N THR A 97 20.15 -11.68 -12.41
CA THR A 97 18.76 -11.75 -11.98
C THR A 97 18.26 -10.37 -11.59
N PRO A 98 17.28 -9.82 -12.34
CA PRO A 98 16.58 -8.61 -11.93
C PRO A 98 15.82 -8.83 -10.62
N THR A 99 16.08 -7.97 -9.63
CA THR A 99 15.49 -8.04 -8.30
C THR A 99 14.78 -6.73 -8.00
N LYS A 100 13.47 -6.82 -7.76
CA LYS A 100 12.65 -5.66 -7.39
C LYS A 100 12.96 -5.20 -5.98
N VAL A 101 13.08 -3.89 -5.81
CA VAL A 101 13.26 -3.22 -4.52
C VAL A 101 12.03 -2.35 -4.28
N SER A 102 11.40 -2.52 -3.12
CA SER A 102 10.26 -1.69 -2.70
C SER A 102 10.45 -1.29 -1.24
N TYR A 103 10.21 -0.02 -0.94
CA TYR A 103 10.34 0.52 0.41
C TYR A 103 9.30 1.62 0.65
N THR A 104 8.69 1.58 1.82
CA THR A 104 7.70 2.56 2.26
C THR A 104 8.06 3.02 3.67
N MET A 105 8.05 4.33 3.90
CA MET A 105 8.21 4.91 5.24
C MET A 105 7.21 6.04 5.49
N PRO A 106 6.65 6.16 6.70
CA PRO A 106 5.93 7.36 7.10
C PRO A 106 6.83 8.59 7.01
N THR A 107 6.30 9.71 6.54
CA THR A 107 7.04 10.97 6.49
C THR A 107 6.13 12.18 6.72
N PRO A 108 6.50 13.14 7.58
CA PRO A 108 5.83 14.43 7.65
C PRO A 108 6.27 15.38 6.55
N ILE A 109 7.28 15.02 5.75
CA ILE A 109 7.86 15.85 4.70
C ILE A 109 7.04 15.66 3.42
N LEU A 110 6.48 16.76 2.93
CA LEU A 110 5.66 16.75 1.71
C LEU A 110 6.47 17.00 0.45
N GLU A 111 7.77 17.26 0.53
CA GLU A 111 8.61 17.50 -0.64
C GLU A 111 10.06 17.13 -0.34
N TYR A 112 10.68 16.35 -1.23
CA TYR A 112 12.11 16.12 -1.23
C TYR A 112 12.73 16.68 -2.50
N ARG A 113 13.88 17.32 -2.36
CA ARG A 113 14.69 17.75 -3.50
C ARG A 113 15.17 16.54 -4.29
N SER A 114 15.62 15.51 -3.58
CA SER A 114 15.93 14.24 -4.18
C SER A 114 15.88 13.07 -3.18
N VAL A 115 15.63 11.87 -3.70
CA VAL A 115 15.86 10.62 -3.01
C VAL A 115 17.07 9.95 -3.66
N MET A 116 18.11 9.67 -2.88
CA MET A 116 19.36 9.08 -3.34
C MET A 116 19.49 7.65 -2.83
N ILE A 117 19.65 6.69 -3.74
CA ILE A 117 19.78 5.27 -3.44
C ILE A 117 21.25 4.87 -3.48
N TYR A 118 21.77 4.35 -2.38
CA TYR A 118 23.16 3.91 -2.24
C TYR A 118 23.26 2.42 -1.98
N CYS A 119 24.42 1.87 -2.28
CA CYS A 119 24.84 0.53 -1.92
C CYS A 119 26.34 0.60 -1.62
N GLY A 120 26.69 0.52 -0.33
CA GLY A 120 27.98 1.03 0.15
C GLY A 120 28.19 2.50 -0.23
N ASP A 121 29.31 2.78 -0.89
CA ASP A 121 29.66 4.13 -1.39
C ASP A 121 29.16 4.40 -2.82
N LYS A 122 28.56 3.41 -3.49
CA LYS A 122 28.06 3.54 -4.86
C LYS A 122 26.67 4.18 -4.84
N LEU A 123 26.53 5.34 -5.48
CA LEU A 123 25.21 5.91 -5.82
C LEU A 123 24.62 5.08 -6.97
N LEU A 124 23.49 4.43 -6.71
CA LEU A 124 22.76 3.63 -7.69
C LEU A 124 21.77 4.47 -8.49
N ALA A 125 21.11 5.42 -7.83
CA ALA A 125 20.15 6.33 -8.45
C ALA A 125 19.96 7.61 -7.64
N GLU A 126 19.63 8.69 -8.34
CA GLU A 126 19.09 9.92 -7.76
C GLU A 126 17.74 10.19 -8.43
N ILE A 127 16.69 10.35 -7.61
CA ILE A 127 15.33 10.63 -8.04
C ILE A 127 15.04 12.07 -7.62
N PRO A 128 15.04 13.05 -8.54
CA PRO A 128 14.82 14.46 -8.20
C PRO A 128 13.33 14.77 -7.98
N ASP A 129 13.07 15.90 -7.33
CA ASP A 129 11.76 16.56 -7.25
C ASP A 129 10.62 15.63 -6.81
N VAL A 130 10.81 14.96 -5.68
CA VAL A 130 9.82 14.02 -5.14
C VAL A 130 8.78 14.81 -4.35
N THR A 131 7.70 15.16 -5.05
CA THR A 131 6.52 15.81 -4.47
C THR A 131 5.44 14.77 -4.17
N PRO A 132 4.35 15.18 -3.50
CA PRO A 132 3.17 14.35 -3.36
C PRO A 132 2.65 14.09 -4.76
N GLN A 133 2.55 12.82 -5.10
CA GLN A 133 1.69 12.48 -6.20
C GLN A 133 0.30 12.83 -5.71
N GLU A 134 -0.31 13.80 -6.39
CA GLU A 134 -1.75 13.96 -6.35
C GLU A 134 -2.28 12.58 -6.69
N THR A 135 -2.76 11.85 -5.68
CA THR A 135 -3.40 10.54 -5.84
C THR A 135 -4.39 10.77 -6.94
N ALA A 136 -4.12 10.26 -8.16
CA ALA A 136 -4.65 10.80 -9.40
C ALA A 136 -6.10 11.18 -9.15
N SER A 137 -6.37 12.48 -8.99
CA SER A 137 -7.68 12.89 -8.50
C SER A 137 -8.64 12.32 -9.52
N LEU A 138 -9.53 11.44 -9.07
CA LEU A 138 -10.57 10.97 -9.96
C LEU A 138 -11.17 12.24 -10.57
N PRO A 139 -11.29 12.34 -11.90
CA PRO A 139 -11.98 13.47 -12.52
C PRO A 139 -13.45 13.53 -12.11
N ILE A 140 -13.90 12.56 -11.29
CA ILE A 140 -15.20 12.46 -10.69
C ILE A 140 -15.09 12.44 -9.17
N LYS A 141 -15.98 13.18 -8.49
CA LYS A 141 -16.14 13.05 -7.05
C LYS A 141 -16.92 11.78 -6.75
N VAL A 142 -16.42 10.98 -5.84
CA VAL A 142 -17.19 9.87 -5.26
C VAL A 142 -17.76 10.33 -3.94
N GLY A 143 -19.08 10.23 -3.80
CA GLY A 143 -19.80 10.60 -2.59
C GLY A 143 -20.34 9.40 -1.84
N THR A 144 -21.09 9.68 -0.78
CA THR A 144 -21.89 8.71 -0.05
C THR A 144 -23.37 9.05 -0.20
N PHE A 145 -24.24 8.08 0.09
CA PHE A 145 -25.69 8.23 0.09
C PHE A 145 -26.30 7.65 1.37
N THR A 146 -27.49 8.13 1.71
CA THR A 146 -28.31 7.66 2.84
C THR A 146 -29.25 6.54 2.41
N SER A 147 -29.84 5.84 3.39
CA SER A 147 -30.89 4.85 3.10
C SER A 147 -32.07 5.47 2.36
N ASP A 148 -32.47 6.69 2.73
CA ASP A 148 -33.61 7.38 2.12
C ASP A 148 -33.36 7.66 0.63
N GLU A 149 -32.17 8.16 0.29
CA GLU A 149 -31.76 8.37 -1.11
C GLU A 149 -31.71 7.07 -1.92
N LEU A 150 -31.27 5.97 -1.28
CA LEU A 150 -31.28 4.65 -1.92
C LEU A 150 -32.70 4.17 -2.21
N PHE A 151 -33.62 4.28 -1.25
CA PHE A 151 -35.02 3.88 -1.43
C PHE A 151 -35.74 4.76 -2.45
N ASP A 152 -35.49 6.06 -2.46
CA ASP A 152 -36.05 7.00 -3.44
C ASP A 152 -35.61 6.69 -4.87
N ALA A 153 -34.40 6.13 -5.03
CA ALA A 153 -33.88 5.66 -6.32
C ALA A 153 -34.38 4.26 -6.73
N GLY A 154 -35.31 3.66 -5.97
CA GLY A 154 -35.80 2.31 -6.20
C GLY A 154 -34.81 1.22 -5.82
N GLY A 155 -33.80 1.54 -5.02
CA GLY A 155 -32.91 0.57 -4.39
C GLY A 155 -33.41 0.11 -3.03
N GLY A 156 -32.53 -0.54 -2.28
CA GLY A 156 -32.82 -1.08 -0.94
C GLY A 156 -33.23 -2.55 -0.97
N GLY A 157 -33.70 -3.04 0.18
CA GLY A 157 -34.01 -4.47 0.36
C GLY A 157 -32.76 -5.33 0.53
N CYS A 158 -32.82 -6.58 0.09
CA CYS A 158 -31.72 -7.53 0.24
C CYS A 158 -30.56 -7.16 -0.69
N GLY A 159 -29.35 -7.10 -0.16
CA GLY A 159 -28.19 -6.68 -0.93
C GLY A 159 -26.90 -6.63 -0.15
N MET A 160 -25.85 -6.17 -0.81
CA MET A 160 -24.56 -5.85 -0.19
C MET A 160 -24.46 -4.34 -0.04
N THR A 161 -24.23 -3.88 1.20
CA THR A 161 -24.05 -2.47 1.52
C THR A 161 -22.63 -2.27 2.05
N LEU A 162 -21.89 -1.33 1.45
CA LEU A 162 -20.49 -1.06 1.78
C LEU A 162 -20.30 0.41 2.16
N TRP A 163 -19.45 0.67 3.15
CA TRP A 163 -19.04 2.00 3.59
C TRP A 163 -17.55 2.03 3.90
N GLU A 164 -16.95 3.23 3.94
CA GLU A 164 -15.52 3.37 4.19
C GLU A 164 -15.12 2.89 5.60
N SER A 165 -14.09 2.05 5.69
CA SER A 165 -13.71 1.33 6.93
C SER A 165 -13.34 2.20 8.13
N LYS A 166 -13.14 3.51 7.94
CA LYS A 166 -12.67 4.44 8.97
C LYS A 166 -13.78 5.36 9.51
N THR A 167 -15.02 5.18 9.07
CA THR A 167 -16.09 6.11 9.39
C THR A 167 -17.27 5.41 10.05
N ASP A 168 -17.89 6.07 11.02
CA ASP A 168 -19.17 5.66 11.59
C ASP A 168 -20.25 5.79 10.50
N VAL A 169 -20.91 4.68 10.16
CA VAL A 169 -21.87 4.63 9.05
C VAL A 169 -23.05 5.57 9.29
N GLN A 170 -23.42 5.84 10.55
CA GLN A 170 -24.49 6.79 10.87
C GLN A 170 -24.12 8.25 10.57
N GLN A 171 -22.83 8.54 10.42
CA GLN A 171 -22.31 9.87 10.12
C GLN A 171 -21.82 10.01 8.68
N ALA A 172 -21.35 8.93 8.06
CA ALA A 172 -20.83 8.93 6.69
C ALA A 172 -21.83 8.54 5.60
N GLY A 173 -22.83 7.71 5.91
CA GLY A 173 -23.65 7.06 4.88
C GLY A 173 -22.91 5.93 4.17
N PHE A 174 -23.54 5.42 3.11
CA PHE A 174 -23.05 4.28 2.32
C PHE A 174 -22.27 4.75 1.09
N LEU A 175 -21.23 4.00 0.75
CA LEU A 175 -20.43 4.24 -0.44
C LEU A 175 -20.97 3.46 -1.64
N PHE A 176 -21.51 2.26 -1.40
CA PHE A 176 -21.97 1.37 -2.46
C PHE A 176 -23.09 0.46 -1.97
N PHE A 177 -24.06 0.19 -2.84
CA PHE A 177 -25.09 -0.82 -2.66
C PHE A 177 -25.21 -1.70 -3.90
N HIS A 178 -25.47 -2.99 -3.71
CA HIS A 178 -25.85 -3.90 -4.80
C HIS A 178 -26.99 -4.81 -4.33
N GLY A 179 -28.17 -4.60 -4.92
CA GLY A 179 -29.40 -5.33 -4.61
C GLY A 179 -29.48 -6.66 -5.34
N ILE A 180 -30.12 -7.64 -4.71
CA ILE A 180 -30.24 -9.01 -5.24
C ILE A 180 -31.45 -9.16 -6.18
N GLU A 181 -32.57 -8.52 -5.87
CA GLU A 181 -33.85 -8.75 -6.57
C GLU A 181 -33.83 -8.21 -8.01
N ASP A 182 -33.36 -6.98 -8.19
CA ASP A 182 -33.29 -6.32 -9.50
C ASP A 182 -31.86 -6.29 -10.08
N GLY A 183 -30.86 -6.77 -9.31
CA GLY A 183 -29.45 -6.78 -9.70
C GLY A 183 -28.82 -5.38 -9.85
N ALA A 184 -29.54 -4.33 -9.46
CA ALA A 184 -29.09 -2.94 -9.57
C ALA A 184 -28.04 -2.64 -8.50
N ALA A 185 -26.94 -2.02 -8.92
CA ALA A 185 -25.95 -1.46 -8.02
C ALA A 185 -25.98 0.07 -8.06
N PHE A 186 -25.59 0.72 -6.97
CA PHE A 186 -25.69 2.16 -6.82
C PHE A 186 -24.43 2.73 -6.16
N MET A 187 -23.99 3.89 -6.66
CA MET A 187 -22.87 4.65 -6.14
C MET A 187 -23.04 6.13 -6.48
N VAL A 188 -22.58 7.05 -5.62
CA VAL A 188 -22.66 8.49 -5.89
C VAL A 188 -21.44 8.97 -6.66
N PHE A 189 -21.70 9.60 -7.80
CA PHE A 189 -20.71 10.20 -8.68
C PHE A 189 -21.10 11.65 -8.97
N ASP A 190 -20.21 12.60 -8.71
CA ASP A 190 -20.45 14.05 -8.85
C ASP A 190 -21.79 14.48 -8.23
N GLU A 191 -22.03 14.04 -7.00
CA GLU A 191 -23.24 14.38 -6.21
C GLU A 191 -24.54 13.75 -6.77
N ASN A 192 -24.45 12.85 -7.75
CA ASN A 192 -25.59 12.11 -8.31
C ASN A 192 -25.52 10.62 -7.97
N LEU A 193 -26.59 10.09 -7.38
CA LEU A 193 -26.75 8.65 -7.21
C LEU A 193 -26.94 7.98 -8.57
N THR A 194 -26.00 7.12 -8.94
CA THR A 194 -25.90 6.54 -10.27
C THR A 194 -26.10 5.03 -10.21
N THR A 195 -26.96 4.51 -11.08
CA THR A 195 -27.14 3.06 -11.26
C THR A 195 -25.98 2.46 -12.04
N LEU A 196 -25.56 1.27 -11.62
CA LEU A 196 -24.47 0.52 -12.21
C LEU A 196 -24.95 -0.86 -12.63
N SER A 197 -24.46 -1.31 -13.79
CA SER A 197 -24.73 -2.62 -14.35
C SER A 197 -23.56 -3.57 -14.12
N ARG A 198 -23.81 -4.74 -13.53
CA ARG A 198 -22.79 -5.76 -13.31
C ARG A 198 -22.35 -6.40 -14.63
N THR A 199 -21.06 -6.41 -14.91
CA THR A 199 -20.47 -6.99 -16.13
C THR A 199 -19.81 -8.33 -15.88
N THR A 200 -19.16 -8.51 -14.72
CA THR A 200 -18.51 -9.76 -14.33
C THR A 200 -18.71 -10.05 -12.84
N ALA A 201 -18.68 -11.34 -12.49
CA ALA A 201 -18.75 -11.81 -11.12
C ALA A 201 -17.98 -13.13 -10.95
N GLU A 202 -17.03 -13.15 -10.04
CA GLU A 202 -16.18 -14.31 -9.73
C GLU A 202 -15.87 -14.44 -8.24
N GLY A 203 -15.26 -15.57 -7.86
CA GLY A 203 -14.98 -15.89 -6.46
C GLY A 203 -16.12 -16.62 -5.75
N GLN A 204 -16.01 -16.71 -4.42
CA GLN A 204 -16.99 -17.36 -3.55
C GLN A 204 -18.36 -16.68 -3.63
N GLU A 205 -19.41 -17.49 -3.74
CA GLU A 205 -20.80 -17.04 -3.76
C GLU A 205 -21.34 -16.81 -2.35
N PHE A 206 -22.14 -15.76 -2.18
CA PHE A 206 -22.86 -15.44 -0.95
C PHE A 206 -24.11 -14.61 -1.29
N TYR A 207 -25.28 -14.97 -0.77
CA TYR A 207 -26.53 -14.23 -0.95
C TYR A 207 -26.78 -13.75 -2.40
N GLY A 208 -26.62 -14.63 -3.40
CA GLY A 208 -26.83 -14.28 -4.82
C GLY A 208 -25.76 -13.37 -5.44
N GLN A 209 -24.66 -13.14 -4.73
CA GLN A 209 -23.53 -12.30 -5.10
C GLN A 209 -22.22 -13.09 -5.08
N LYS A 210 -21.12 -12.46 -5.50
CA LYS A 210 -19.78 -13.04 -5.43
C LYS A 210 -18.75 -12.06 -4.86
N THR A 211 -17.66 -12.62 -4.34
CA THR A 211 -16.61 -11.88 -3.62
C THR A 211 -15.82 -10.92 -4.51
N GLU A 212 -15.86 -11.10 -5.83
CA GLU A 212 -15.32 -10.16 -6.80
C GLU A 212 -16.35 -9.86 -7.89
N GLN A 213 -16.69 -8.59 -8.07
CA GLN A 213 -17.70 -8.14 -9.03
C GLN A 213 -17.24 -6.85 -9.72
N THR A 214 -17.50 -6.75 -11.02
CA THR A 214 -17.24 -5.52 -11.78
C THR A 214 -18.54 -4.93 -12.28
N PHE A 215 -18.67 -3.62 -12.16
CA PHE A 215 -19.82 -2.84 -12.58
C PHE A 215 -19.39 -1.69 -13.49
N VAL A 216 -20.30 -1.23 -14.34
CA VAL A 216 -20.10 -0.06 -15.21
C VAL A 216 -21.33 0.84 -15.18
N THR A 217 -21.13 2.13 -15.45
CA THR A 217 -22.23 3.05 -15.79
C THR A 217 -22.81 2.73 -17.16
N ASP A 218 -24.03 3.20 -17.44
CA ASP A 218 -24.73 2.97 -18.72
C ASP A 218 -23.92 3.47 -19.94
N ASP A 219 -23.19 4.56 -19.78
CA ASP A 219 -22.29 5.13 -20.79
C ASP A 219 -20.90 4.47 -20.83
N GLN A 220 -20.64 3.52 -19.93
CA GLN A 220 -19.36 2.82 -19.74
C GLN A 220 -18.17 3.75 -19.44
N ALA A 221 -18.42 5.00 -19.04
CA ALA A 221 -17.37 5.97 -18.70
C ALA A 221 -16.69 5.68 -17.36
N ILE A 222 -17.35 4.92 -16.49
CA ILE A 222 -16.87 4.56 -15.16
C ILE A 222 -16.94 3.05 -14.99
N THR A 223 -15.86 2.47 -14.48
CA THR A 223 -15.79 1.07 -14.03
C THR A 223 -15.61 1.03 -12.52
N VAL A 224 -16.39 0.22 -11.84
CA VAL A 224 -16.31 -0.01 -10.39
C VAL A 224 -16.03 -1.49 -10.15
N GLN A 225 -14.87 -1.81 -9.61
CA GLN A 225 -14.53 -3.17 -9.18
C GLN A 225 -14.68 -3.27 -7.68
N VAL A 226 -15.43 -4.26 -7.23
CA VAL A 226 -15.71 -4.53 -5.81
C VAL A 226 -15.11 -5.88 -5.46
N LYS A 227 -14.17 -5.89 -4.51
CA LYS A 227 -13.59 -7.10 -3.93
C LYS A 227 -13.83 -7.12 -2.43
N VAL A 228 -14.42 -8.19 -1.91
CA VAL A 228 -14.76 -8.29 -0.49
C VAL A 228 -14.28 -9.61 0.09
N ASN A 229 -13.86 -9.56 1.36
CA ASN A 229 -13.61 -10.75 2.15
C ASN A 229 -14.79 -10.99 3.07
N LEU A 230 -15.30 -12.23 3.08
CA LEU A 230 -16.40 -12.61 3.94
C LEU A 230 -15.90 -12.89 5.36
N GLY A 231 -16.62 -12.35 6.33
CA GLY A 231 -16.44 -12.62 7.75
C GLY A 231 -17.25 -13.82 8.21
N ALA A 232 -17.53 -13.86 9.52
CA ALA A 232 -18.45 -14.84 10.07
C ALA A 232 -19.87 -14.59 9.56
N GLU A 233 -20.65 -15.66 9.44
CA GLU A 233 -22.10 -15.57 9.24
C GLU A 233 -22.73 -14.84 10.44
N GLY A 234 -23.63 -13.89 10.16
CA GLY A 234 -24.36 -13.12 11.15
C GLY A 234 -25.55 -13.91 11.73
N GLU A 235 -26.22 -13.32 12.73
CA GLU A 235 -27.33 -13.97 13.45
C GLU A 235 -28.65 -14.05 12.66
N ILE A 236 -28.82 -13.20 11.63
CA ILE A 236 -30.04 -13.08 10.82
C ILE A 236 -29.59 -12.93 9.37
N GLU A 237 -29.70 -14.00 8.57
CA GLU A 237 -29.55 -14.05 7.09
C GLU A 237 -28.60 -12.99 6.48
N SER A 238 -27.44 -12.82 7.11
CA SER A 238 -26.42 -11.85 6.72
C SER A 238 -25.03 -12.46 6.86
N VAL A 239 -24.09 -11.92 6.10
CA VAL A 239 -22.66 -12.17 6.24
C VAL A 239 -21.96 -10.83 6.40
N GLY A 240 -21.14 -10.74 7.44
CA GLY A 240 -20.32 -9.56 7.65
C GLY A 240 -19.21 -9.46 6.61
N ILE A 241 -18.90 -8.23 6.20
CA ILE A 241 -17.77 -7.91 5.32
C ILE A 241 -16.77 -7.10 6.15
N PRO A 242 -15.85 -7.77 6.89
CA PRO A 242 -14.91 -7.08 7.76
C PRO A 242 -13.92 -6.20 7.00
N ASN A 243 -13.67 -6.51 5.72
CA ASN A 243 -12.84 -5.71 4.84
C ASN A 243 -13.12 -6.00 3.37
N GLY A 244 -12.95 -4.98 2.55
CA GLY A 244 -13.04 -5.03 1.11
C GLY A 244 -12.35 -3.83 0.48
N LEU A 245 -12.30 -3.84 -0.85
CA LEU A 245 -11.72 -2.81 -1.69
C LEU A 245 -12.69 -2.49 -2.81
N ILE A 246 -13.05 -1.21 -2.92
CA ILE A 246 -13.72 -0.68 -4.12
C ILE A 246 -12.69 0.09 -4.93
N THR A 247 -12.55 -0.26 -6.19
CA THR A 247 -11.66 0.40 -7.15
C THR A 247 -12.51 1.07 -8.21
N VAL A 248 -12.53 2.40 -8.22
CA VAL A 248 -13.24 3.21 -9.23
C VAL A 248 -12.24 3.65 -10.28
N THR A 249 -12.54 3.39 -11.56
CA THR A 249 -11.72 3.77 -12.71
C THR A 249 -12.53 4.63 -13.68
N THR A 250 -11.98 5.79 -14.07
CA THR A 250 -12.54 6.65 -15.11
C THR A 250 -11.41 7.41 -15.83
N GLN A 251 -11.54 7.59 -17.15
CA GLN A 251 -10.51 8.24 -17.98
C GLN A 251 -9.09 7.69 -17.77
N GLY A 252 -8.96 6.38 -17.51
CA GLY A 252 -7.68 5.71 -17.23
C GLY A 252 -7.04 6.03 -15.87
N LYS A 253 -7.73 6.80 -15.01
CA LYS A 253 -7.33 7.06 -13.62
C LYS A 253 -8.15 6.19 -12.68
N THR A 254 -7.52 5.78 -11.59
CA THR A 254 -8.12 4.87 -10.61
C THR A 254 -7.98 5.44 -9.20
N LYS A 255 -9.01 5.23 -8.36
CA LYS A 255 -8.96 5.47 -6.91
C LYS A 255 -9.56 4.30 -6.16
N GLU A 256 -8.92 3.99 -5.05
CA GLU A 256 -9.26 2.89 -4.17
C GLU A 256 -9.94 3.39 -2.90
N PHE A 257 -10.92 2.63 -2.43
CA PHE A 257 -11.65 2.86 -1.18
C PHE A 257 -11.61 1.57 -0.37
N PHE A 258 -11.03 1.64 0.83
CA PHE A 258 -11.11 0.53 1.77
C PHE A 258 -12.47 0.56 2.44
N VAL A 259 -13.20 -0.55 2.31
CA VAL A 259 -14.58 -0.65 2.76
C VAL A 259 -14.78 -1.78 3.75
N MET A 260 -15.80 -1.64 4.58
CA MET A 260 -16.42 -2.73 5.32
C MET A 260 -17.92 -2.69 5.02
N GLY A 261 -18.64 -3.72 5.44
CA GLY A 261 -20.05 -3.78 5.13
C GLY A 261 -20.74 -5.00 5.68
N ASP A 262 -21.96 -5.18 5.22
CA ASP A 262 -22.76 -6.39 5.42
C ASP A 262 -23.46 -6.74 4.10
N ALA A 263 -23.74 -8.03 3.91
CA ALA A 263 -24.62 -8.50 2.85
C ALA A 263 -25.70 -9.40 3.44
N GLY A 264 -26.97 -9.15 3.11
CA GLY A 264 -28.08 -9.94 3.65
C GLY A 264 -29.46 -9.37 3.35
N CYS A 265 -30.44 -9.99 4.01
CA CYS A 265 -31.83 -9.57 4.20
C CYS A 265 -32.07 -9.42 5.71
#